data_AF-A0A7W9GXV7-F1
#
_entry.id   AF-A0A7W9GXV7-F1
#
_cell.length_a   1.000
_cell.length_b   1.000
_cell.length_c   1.000
_cell.angle_alpha   90.00
_cell.angle_beta   90.00
_cell.angle_gamma   90.00
#
_symmetry.space_group_name_H-M   'P 1'
#
loop_
_entity.id
_entity.type
_entity.pdbx_description
1 polymer ?
#
loop_
_entity_poly.entity_id
_entity_poly.type
_entity_poly.pdbx_seq_one_letter_code
_entity_poly.pdbx_strand_id
1 'polypeptide(L)'
;MRGDELFELVDALLCADGPVTSPVDLTLVAEHRRGHGAMYEALSCGNVDVPRLRQVLAGLPMPRAADGRLVLAVDVSNWLRPDAPTSADRLFCHVYGRSGRSSDQFIPG
;
A
#
# COMPACT_ATOMS: atom_id res chain seq x y z
N MET A 1 -7.52 -17.27 -13.40
CA MET A 1 -7.99 -16.40 -12.33
C MET A 1 -8.74 -15.22 -12.95
N ARG A 2 -9.92 -14.91 -12.45
CA ARG A 2 -10.76 -13.84 -13.01
C ARG A 2 -10.31 -12.51 -12.39
N GLY A 3 -9.92 -11.56 -13.22
CA GLY A 3 -9.31 -10.30 -12.76
C GLY A 3 -10.26 -9.38 -11.98
N ASP A 4 -11.57 -9.65 -12.03
CA ASP A 4 -12.62 -8.93 -11.33
C ASP A 4 -12.53 -9.06 -9.80
N GLU A 5 -12.03 -10.18 -9.28
CA GLU A 5 -11.93 -10.38 -7.83
C GLU A 5 -10.93 -9.43 -7.16
N LEU A 6 -9.79 -9.15 -7.80
CA LEU A 6 -8.84 -8.17 -7.27
C LEU A 6 -9.43 -6.75 -7.26
N PHE A 7 -10.28 -6.43 -8.24
CA PHE A 7 -11.03 -5.17 -8.25
C PHE A 7 -12.07 -5.10 -7.13
N GLU A 8 -12.86 -6.17 -6.93
CA GLU A 8 -13.82 -6.21 -5.81
C GLU A 8 -13.12 -6.10 -4.44
N LEU A 9 -11.94 -6.72 -4.28
CA LEU A 9 -11.14 -6.58 -3.07
C LEU A 9 -10.61 -5.15 -2.86
N VAL A 10 -10.20 -4.46 -3.95
CA VAL A 10 -9.78 -3.05 -3.89
C VAL A 10 -10.95 -2.15 -3.56
N ASP A 11 -12.12 -2.36 -4.16
CA ASP A 11 -13.33 -1.60 -3.86
C ASP A 11 -13.72 -1.77 -2.37
N ALA A 12 -13.71 -3.00 -1.87
CA ALA A 12 -13.93 -3.27 -0.45
C ALA A 12 -12.93 -2.56 0.47
N LEU A 13 -11.64 -2.53 0.09
CA LEU A 13 -10.59 -1.82 0.84
C LEU A 13 -10.83 -0.31 0.87
N LEU A 14 -11.31 0.29 -0.23
CA LEU A 14 -11.60 1.72 -0.33
C LEU A 14 -12.90 2.12 0.37
N CYS A 15 -13.85 1.19 0.49
CA CYS A 15 -15.16 1.39 1.11
C CYS A 15 -15.21 0.96 2.59
N ALA A 16 -14.17 0.30 3.11
CA ALA A 16 -14.10 -0.09 4.51
C ALA A 16 -14.12 1.14 5.45
N ASP A 17 -14.90 1.04 6.52
CA ASP A 17 -14.97 2.08 7.55
C ASP A 17 -13.69 2.07 8.41
N GLY A 18 -12.76 2.97 8.07
CA GLY A 18 -11.53 3.18 8.84
C GLY A 18 -10.40 2.20 8.51
N PRO A 19 -9.40 2.07 9.40
CA PRO A 19 -8.23 1.24 9.14
C PRO A 19 -8.59 -0.25 9.02
N VAL A 20 -8.15 -0.89 7.94
CA VAL A 20 -8.29 -2.33 7.76
C VAL A 20 -7.23 -3.05 8.59
N THR A 21 -7.65 -3.75 9.63
CA THR A 21 -6.77 -4.53 10.52
C THR A 21 -6.60 -5.98 10.09
N SER A 22 -7.50 -6.49 9.25
CA SER A 22 -7.47 -7.86 8.73
C SER A 22 -8.04 -7.90 7.30
N PRO A 23 -7.32 -8.52 6.34
CA PRO A 23 -7.85 -8.72 4.99
C PRO A 23 -9.13 -9.56 4.95
N VAL A 24 -9.34 -10.44 5.93
CA VAL A 24 -10.54 -11.29 5.99
C VAL A 24 -11.79 -10.45 6.24
N ASP A 25 -11.67 -9.36 7.00
CA ASP A 25 -12.81 -8.50 7.33
C ASP A 25 -13.34 -7.77 6.10
N LEU A 26 -12.50 -7.58 5.06
CA LEU A 26 -12.93 -7.04 3.77
C LEU A 26 -13.99 -7.91 3.07
N THR A 27 -14.05 -9.20 3.41
CA THR A 27 -15.05 -10.12 2.84
C THR A 27 -16.46 -9.88 3.39
N LEU A 28 -16.59 -9.03 4.42
CA LEU A 28 -17.85 -8.61 5.02
C LEU A 28 -18.36 -7.26 4.46
N VAL A 29 -17.51 -6.55 3.72
CA VAL A 29 -17.84 -5.27 3.08
C VAL A 29 -18.72 -5.56 1.86
N ALA A 30 -19.76 -4.74 1.63
CA ALA A 30 -20.79 -5.01 0.62
C ALA A 30 -20.25 -5.09 -0.82
N GLU A 31 -19.14 -4.42 -1.05
CA GLU A 31 -18.40 -4.37 -2.30
C GLU A 31 -17.69 -5.71 -2.61
N HIS A 32 -17.39 -6.53 -1.60
CA HIS A 32 -16.83 -7.86 -1.79
C HIS A 32 -17.94 -8.91 -1.89
N ARG A 33 -18.30 -9.30 -3.10
CA ARG A 33 -19.46 -10.16 -3.34
C ARG A 33 -19.13 -11.65 -3.28
N ARG A 34 -17.84 -12.00 -3.24
CA ARG A 34 -17.36 -13.38 -3.22
C ARG A 34 -17.04 -13.84 -1.81
N GLY A 35 -16.89 -15.15 -1.66
CA GLY A 35 -16.58 -15.75 -0.37
C GLY A 35 -15.10 -15.58 0.01
N HIS A 36 -14.79 -15.78 1.29
CA HIS A 36 -13.44 -15.63 1.85
C HIS A 36 -12.30 -16.31 1.06
N GLY A 37 -12.53 -17.51 0.51
CA GLY A 37 -11.51 -18.21 -0.29
C GLY A 37 -11.11 -17.47 -1.56
N ALA A 38 -12.04 -16.71 -2.16
CA ALA A 38 -11.79 -15.93 -3.37
C ALA A 38 -10.84 -14.75 -3.08
N MET A 39 -10.94 -14.12 -1.90
CA MET A 39 -9.99 -13.10 -1.47
C MET A 39 -8.55 -13.63 -1.45
N TYR A 40 -8.30 -14.83 -0.93
CA TYR A 40 -6.96 -15.42 -0.95
C TYR A 40 -6.50 -15.79 -2.37
N GLU A 41 -7.39 -16.24 -3.24
CA GLU A 41 -7.08 -16.48 -4.65
C GLU A 41 -6.68 -15.16 -5.35
N ALA A 42 -7.40 -14.08 -5.08
CA ALA A 42 -7.12 -12.74 -5.60
C ALA A 42 -5.74 -12.25 -5.19
N LEU A 43 -5.36 -12.44 -3.92
CA LEU A 43 -4.05 -12.02 -3.42
C LEU A 43 -2.92 -12.92 -3.94
N SER A 44 -3.18 -14.22 -4.09
CA SER A 44 -2.15 -15.20 -4.44
C SER A 44 -1.85 -15.24 -5.93
N CYS A 45 -2.90 -15.16 -6.76
CA CYS A 45 -2.76 -15.21 -8.21
C CYS A 45 -2.79 -13.80 -8.83
N GLY A 46 -3.20 -12.78 -8.05
CA GLY A 46 -3.45 -11.41 -8.48
C GLY A 46 -2.28 -10.81 -9.22
N ASN A 47 -2.55 -10.00 -10.23
CA ASN A 47 -1.50 -9.22 -10.83
C ASN A 47 -1.96 -7.78 -11.06
N VAL A 48 -1.10 -6.85 -10.67
CA VAL A 48 -1.24 -5.42 -10.94
C VAL A 48 -0.05 -4.99 -11.76
N ASP A 49 -0.31 -4.46 -12.95
CA ASP A 49 0.71 -3.78 -13.74
C ASP A 49 1.01 -2.43 -13.08
N VAL A 50 1.96 -2.43 -12.13
CA VAL A 50 2.33 -1.25 -11.34
C VAL A 50 2.83 -0.09 -12.23
N PRO A 51 3.71 -0.30 -13.23
CA PRO A 51 4.08 0.77 -14.17
C PRO A 51 2.88 1.40 -14.87
N ARG A 52 1.95 0.58 -15.39
CA ARG A 52 0.75 1.08 -16.05
C ARG A 52 -0.17 1.81 -15.09
N LEU A 53 -0.36 1.29 -13.88
CA LEU A 53 -1.16 1.93 -12.84
C LEU A 53 -0.61 3.33 -12.50
N ARG A 54 0.72 3.47 -12.35
CA ARG A 54 1.35 4.78 -12.11
C ARG A 54 1.05 5.77 -13.23
N GLN A 55 1.09 5.33 -14.50
CA GLN A 55 0.78 6.19 -15.64
C GLN A 55 -0.67 6.66 -15.63
N VAL A 56 -1.61 5.75 -15.34
CA VAL A 56 -3.04 6.10 -15.22
C VAL A 56 -3.26 7.13 -14.11
N LEU A 57 -2.68 6.91 -12.93
CA LEU A 57 -2.81 7.83 -11.81
C LEU A 57 -2.15 9.20 -12.08
N ALA A 58 -0.99 9.22 -12.74
CA ALA A 58 -0.30 10.46 -13.12
C ALA A 58 -1.07 11.28 -14.19
N GLY A 59 -1.94 10.63 -14.96
CA GLY A 59 -2.79 11.29 -15.96
C GLY A 59 -4.07 11.91 -15.40
N LEU A 60 -4.40 11.71 -14.12
CA LEU A 60 -5.60 12.27 -13.51
C LEU A 60 -5.46 13.80 -13.30
N PRO A 61 -6.56 14.57 -13.39
CA PRO A 61 -6.54 16.00 -13.09
C PRO A 61 -6.01 16.26 -11.67
N MET A 62 -4.98 17.09 -11.55
CA MET A 62 -4.38 17.42 -10.27
C MET A 62 -5.17 18.53 -9.56
N PRO A 63 -5.53 18.35 -8.27
CA PRO A 63 -6.18 19.40 -7.50
C PRO A 63 -5.23 20.60 -7.36
N ARG A 64 -5.79 21.80 -7.47
CA ARG A 64 -5.06 23.07 -7.31
C ARG A 64 -5.35 23.66 -5.95
N ALA A 65 -4.35 24.34 -5.37
CA ALA A 65 -4.54 25.13 -4.17
C ALA A 65 -5.50 26.31 -4.44
N ALA A 66 -5.98 26.97 -3.38
CA ALA A 66 -6.93 28.08 -3.48
C ALA A 66 -6.45 29.24 -4.37
N ASP A 67 -5.13 29.38 -4.56
CA ASP A 67 -4.49 30.37 -5.42
C ASP A 67 -4.22 29.88 -6.86
N GLY A 68 -4.73 28.69 -7.23
CA GLY A 68 -4.57 28.10 -8.55
C GLY A 68 -3.24 27.40 -8.81
N ARG A 69 -2.30 27.40 -7.86
CA ARG A 69 -1.00 26.72 -8.00
C ARG A 69 -1.11 25.22 -7.69
N LEU A 70 -0.16 24.46 -8.23
CA LEU A 70 0.07 23.08 -7.82
C LEU A 70 1.01 23.07 -6.61
N VAL A 71 0.65 22.31 -5.59
CA VAL A 71 1.49 22.08 -4.40
C VAL A 71 1.87 20.60 -4.39
N LEU A 72 3.16 20.32 -4.40
CA LEU A 72 3.70 18.96 -4.42
C LEU A 72 4.34 18.65 -3.07
N ALA A 73 3.85 17.63 -2.39
CA ALA A 73 4.49 17.06 -1.21
C ALA A 73 5.20 15.76 -1.62
N VAL A 74 6.47 15.64 -1.24
CA VAL A 74 7.28 14.44 -1.51
C VAL A 74 7.71 13.87 -0.18
N ASP A 75 7.36 12.61 0.06
CA ASP A 75 7.78 11.82 1.20
C ASP A 75 8.30 10.46 0.71
N VAL A 76 9.17 9.84 1.51
CA VAL A 76 9.64 8.47 1.28
C VAL A 76 9.28 7.64 2.50
N SER A 77 8.33 6.74 2.33
CA SER A 77 7.93 5.77 3.35
C SER A 77 8.47 4.38 3.01
N ASN A 78 9.30 3.84 3.89
CA ASN A 78 9.89 2.51 3.72
C ASN A 78 8.94 1.44 4.27
N TRP A 79 8.64 0.44 3.45
CA TRP A 79 7.95 -0.77 3.90
C TRP A 79 8.98 -1.81 4.33
N LEU A 80 9.30 -1.81 5.62
CA LEU A 80 10.21 -2.79 6.19
C LEU A 80 9.65 -4.20 5.98
N ARG A 81 10.53 -5.11 5.54
CA ARG A 81 10.27 -6.54 5.41
C ARG A 81 11.38 -7.26 6.16
N PRO A 82 11.39 -7.20 7.50
CA PRO A 82 12.51 -7.67 8.32
C PRO A 82 12.85 -9.15 8.11
N ASP A 83 11.91 -9.95 7.60
CA ASP A 83 12.09 -11.37 7.31
C ASP A 83 12.39 -11.68 5.84
N ALA A 84 12.45 -10.67 4.96
CA ALA A 84 12.83 -10.88 3.57
C ALA A 84 14.36 -10.92 3.45
N PRO A 85 14.96 -11.92 2.78
CA PRO A 85 16.40 -11.93 2.58
C PRO A 85 16.81 -10.73 1.73
N THR A 86 17.58 -9.81 2.32
CA THR A 86 18.13 -8.67 1.61
C THR A 86 19.54 -8.96 1.10
N SER A 87 19.98 -8.16 0.12
CA SER A 87 21.38 -8.17 -0.29
C SER A 87 22.24 -7.73 0.90
N ALA A 88 23.25 -8.53 1.24
CA ALA A 88 24.27 -8.15 2.22
C ALA A 88 24.75 -6.71 1.93
N ASP A 89 24.78 -5.90 2.98
CA ASP A 89 25.32 -4.53 3.01
C ASP A 89 24.61 -3.45 2.17
N ARG A 90 23.38 -3.67 1.65
CA ARG A 90 22.73 -2.73 0.72
C ARG A 90 21.50 -1.96 1.20
N LEU A 91 20.95 -2.25 2.37
CA LEU A 91 19.80 -1.50 2.90
C LEU A 91 19.99 -1.16 4.38
N PHE A 92 20.12 0.13 4.66
CA PHE A 92 20.07 0.70 5.99
C PHE A 92 18.75 1.46 6.12
N CYS A 93 17.90 1.14 7.09
CA CYS A 93 16.80 2.03 7.45
C CYS A 93 17.26 2.90 8.62
N HIS A 94 17.45 4.20 8.38
CA HIS A 94 17.80 5.15 9.43
C HIS A 94 16.56 5.44 10.28
N VAL A 95 16.51 4.89 11.49
CA VAL A 95 15.42 5.20 12.43
C VAL A 95 15.86 6.36 13.31
N TYR A 96 15.34 7.56 13.04
CA TYR A 96 15.52 8.71 13.94
C TYR A 96 14.67 8.50 15.20
N GLY A 97 15.32 8.33 16.34
CA GLY A 97 14.66 8.17 17.63
C GLY A 97 13.98 9.46 18.10
N ARG A 98 12.67 9.62 17.89
CA ARG A 98 11.86 10.62 18.61
C ARG A 98 11.60 10.14 20.04
N SER A 99 12.57 10.27 20.96
CA SER A 99 12.37 10.22 22.44
C SER A 99 13.68 10.28 23.26
N GLY A 100 14.68 11.06 22.85
CA GLY A 100 15.85 11.33 23.70
C GLY A 100 16.74 10.12 24.02
N ARG A 101 16.54 8.97 23.37
CA ARG A 101 17.51 7.87 23.36
C ARG A 101 18.48 8.10 22.21
N SER A 102 19.73 8.40 22.55
CA SER A 102 20.88 8.52 21.64
C SER A 102 21.24 7.16 21.03
N SER A 103 20.40 6.65 20.13
CA SER A 103 20.82 5.62 19.20
C SER A 103 20.02 5.78 17.92
N ASP A 104 20.62 6.43 16.93
CA ASP A 104 20.25 6.14 15.55
C ASP A 104 20.45 4.63 15.37
N GLN A 105 19.35 3.91 15.17
CA GLN A 105 19.41 2.46 15.02
C GLN A 105 19.51 2.14 13.55
N PHE A 106 20.57 1.42 13.20
CA PHE A 106 20.70 0.71 11.94
C PHE A 106 19.96 -0.62 12.10
N ILE A 107 18.74 -0.70 11.60
CA ILE A 107 18.05 -1.98 11.49
C ILE A 107 18.46 -2.57 10.13
N PRO A 108 19.13 -3.74 10.10
CA PRO A 108 19.30 -4.49 8.85
C PRO A 108 17.91 -4.74 8.27
N GLY A 109 17.69 -4.19 7.07
CA GLY A 109 16.48 -4.46 6.31
C GLY A 109 16.49 -5.85 5.72
#